data_AF-A0A7X8W0S2-F1
#
_entry.id   AF-A0A7X8W0S2-F1
#
_cell.length_a   1.000
_cell.length_b   1.000
_cell.length_c   1.000
_cell.angle_alpha   90.00
_cell.angle_beta   90.00
_cell.angle_gamma   90.00
#
_symmetry.space_group_name_H-M   'P 1'
#
loop_
_entity.id
_entity.type
_entity.pdbx_description
1 polymer ?
#
loop_
_entity_poly.entity_id
_entity_poly.type
_entity_poly.pdbx_seq_one_letter_code
_entity_poly.pdbx_strand_id
1 'polypeptide(L)'
;MKKLNAKKIKRHMLKTYAFWQLDERFLLVYPDKNILSKAGLDELPETESGYLAFVFLDDTMKVAFIGEVDLETQEYEYFQENKTLVAEASSLETMLVMLVKPTRELVQHPFVKSVLDYHESNVLYRSTLTVRAIDPLRDPLRPEILTACYVKDEADYEQEYTDAVADYVKALEEAEEAEEEKRVQEDVNKKSSSSKKSVNDVSATDDDQENDEEEELPQHPDVPEDAFTFVKIRDLSPANNGTWRAVLMEDIPGTKKKENDDIAVSLITVEEECSKTSMLFLHPDMPVEGTKIRIQSYKPRRLPWRIAYELKCPNEDFDETFFLGRSGEDSLMFRNILDDIRAGKMDPSMVIAMVQRDDGEIDFSRELYRCNSCGTMEVMRRVRMIYPDATQSTTYRCPKCGERTSFVRRTHIASLNCPECREPLNLMAERNWSGVLDPQSEPDNWR
;
A
#
# COMPACT_ATOMS: atom_id res chain seq x y z
N MET A 1 4.71 36.13 -14.10
CA MET A 1 4.55 34.74 -14.53
C MET A 1 5.64 33.85 -13.96
N LYS A 2 5.25 32.71 -13.38
CA LYS A 2 6.16 31.76 -12.70
C LYS A 2 6.21 30.48 -13.50
N LYS A 3 7.38 29.85 -13.62
CA LYS A 3 7.58 28.68 -14.49
C LYS A 3 7.32 27.37 -13.76
N LEU A 4 6.51 26.48 -14.35
CA LEU A 4 6.34 25.13 -13.85
C LEU A 4 7.55 24.27 -14.23
N ASN A 5 8.13 23.58 -13.25
CA ASN A 5 9.07 22.47 -13.49
C ASN A 5 8.31 21.20 -13.88
N ALA A 6 7.49 21.28 -14.93
CA ALA A 6 6.70 20.15 -15.40
C ALA A 6 7.61 19.18 -16.18
N LYS A 7 8.05 18.09 -15.55
CA LYS A 7 8.37 16.89 -16.34
C LYS A 7 7.04 16.43 -16.93
N LYS A 8 6.91 16.46 -18.27
CA LYS A 8 5.74 15.91 -18.97
C LYS A 8 5.52 14.46 -18.54
N ILE A 9 4.57 14.25 -17.64
CA ILE A 9 3.96 12.96 -17.41
C ILE A 9 2.66 13.00 -18.21
N LYS A 10 2.52 12.01 -19.09
CA LYS A 10 1.49 11.74 -20.12
C LYS A 10 0.15 12.51 -20.01
N ARG A 11 -0.44 12.86 -21.17
CA ARG A 11 -1.81 13.42 -21.29
C ARG A 11 -2.85 12.34 -20.99
N HIS A 12 -3.85 12.66 -20.16
CA HIS A 12 -4.90 11.70 -19.77
C HIS A 12 -6.26 12.37 -19.56
N MET A 13 -7.31 11.56 -19.53
CA MET A 13 -8.66 11.99 -19.14
C MET A 13 -8.85 11.71 -17.65
N LEU A 14 -9.41 12.67 -16.89
CA LEU A 14 -9.61 12.51 -15.44
C LEU A 14 -10.37 11.22 -15.09
N LYS A 15 -11.44 10.90 -15.85
CA LYS A 15 -12.26 9.70 -15.65
C LYS A 15 -11.57 8.37 -15.98
N THR A 16 -10.50 8.38 -16.80
CA THR A 16 -9.78 7.14 -17.17
C THR A 16 -8.56 6.89 -16.28
N TYR A 17 -8.21 7.83 -15.41
CA TYR A 17 -7.14 7.66 -14.46
C TYR A 17 -7.66 7.02 -13.18
N ALA A 18 -6.89 6.09 -12.62
CA ALA A 18 -7.20 5.60 -11.28
C ALA A 18 -7.00 6.77 -10.30
N PHE A 19 -8.10 7.29 -9.75
CA PHE A 19 -8.15 8.53 -8.96
C PHE A 19 -7.13 8.57 -7.81
N TRP A 20 -6.70 7.42 -7.30
CA TRP A 20 -5.64 7.28 -6.28
C TRP A 20 -4.29 7.80 -6.72
N GLN A 21 -4.01 7.75 -8.01
CA GLN A 21 -2.81 8.31 -8.60
C GLN A 21 -2.89 9.84 -8.69
N LEU A 22 -4.11 10.40 -8.66
CA LEU A 22 -4.41 11.83 -8.79
C LEU A 22 -4.63 12.55 -7.45
N ASP A 23 -4.98 11.82 -6.39
CA ASP A 23 -5.13 12.39 -5.05
C ASP A 23 -3.82 13.08 -4.61
N GLU A 24 -3.95 14.33 -4.14
CA GLU A 24 -2.84 15.23 -3.82
C GLU A 24 -1.88 15.46 -5.00
N ARG A 25 -2.44 15.65 -6.21
CA ARG A 25 -1.66 16.01 -7.41
C ARG A 25 -2.09 17.35 -7.96
N PHE A 26 -1.10 18.04 -8.52
CA PHE A 26 -1.31 19.20 -9.34
C PHE A 26 -1.58 18.78 -10.79
N LEU A 27 -2.53 19.45 -11.41
CA LEU A 27 -2.94 19.22 -12.79
C LEU A 27 -2.82 20.50 -13.61
N LEU A 28 -2.39 20.35 -14.86
CA LEU A 28 -2.69 21.30 -15.93
C LEU A 28 -3.98 20.85 -16.58
N VAL A 29 -5.00 21.69 -16.53
CA VAL A 29 -6.29 21.46 -17.15
C VAL A 29 -6.34 22.23 -18.46
N TYR A 30 -6.64 21.54 -19.55
CA TYR A 30 -6.82 22.21 -20.84
C TYR A 30 -8.12 23.02 -20.85
N PRO A 31 -8.16 24.15 -21.56
CA PRO A 31 -9.36 24.95 -21.67
C PRO A 31 -10.44 24.14 -22.39
N ASP A 32 -11.60 24.00 -21.74
CA ASP A 32 -12.80 23.40 -22.30
C ASP A 32 -14.00 24.25 -21.89
N LYS A 33 -14.78 24.71 -22.87
CA LYS A 33 -15.98 25.53 -22.65
C LYS A 33 -17.02 24.81 -21.79
N ASN A 34 -17.00 23.48 -21.78
CA ASN A 34 -17.87 22.68 -20.95
C ASN A 34 -17.51 22.72 -19.45
N ILE A 35 -16.31 23.18 -19.08
CA ILE A 35 -15.90 23.32 -17.67
C ILE A 35 -16.59 24.55 -17.05
N LEU A 36 -16.65 25.64 -17.80
CA LEU A 36 -17.23 26.91 -17.35
C LEU A 36 -18.75 26.87 -17.14
N SER A 37 -19.43 25.89 -17.74
CA SER A 37 -20.87 25.67 -17.58
C SER A 37 -21.22 24.75 -16.40
N LYS A 38 -20.22 24.31 -15.61
CA LYS A 38 -20.43 23.42 -14.46
C LYS A 38 -20.66 24.23 -13.19
N ALA A 39 -21.61 23.76 -12.39
CA ALA A 39 -21.96 24.37 -11.12
C ALA A 39 -20.73 24.54 -10.21
N GLY A 40 -20.52 25.76 -9.70
CA GLY A 40 -19.37 26.09 -8.85
C GLY A 40 -18.13 26.54 -9.63
N LEU A 41 -18.17 26.49 -10.96
CA LEU A 41 -17.13 26.98 -11.86
C LEU A 41 -17.59 28.17 -12.72
N ASP A 42 -18.78 28.70 -12.47
CA ASP A 42 -19.38 29.82 -13.21
C ASP A 42 -18.55 31.11 -13.11
N GLU A 43 -17.70 31.20 -12.09
CA GLU A 43 -16.82 32.34 -11.83
C GLU A 43 -15.37 32.10 -12.31
N LEU A 44 -15.07 30.97 -12.95
CA LEU A 44 -13.75 30.75 -13.53
C LEU A 44 -13.55 31.73 -14.70
N PRO A 45 -12.40 32.41 -14.77
CA PRO A 45 -12.10 33.31 -15.88
C PRO A 45 -12.02 32.51 -17.18
N GLU A 46 -12.68 33.00 -18.24
CA GLU A 46 -12.44 32.49 -19.58
C GLU A 46 -10.99 32.69 -19.96
N THR A 47 -10.30 31.61 -20.28
CA THR A 47 -8.91 31.68 -20.73
C THR A 47 -8.68 30.78 -21.95
N GLU A 48 -7.94 31.33 -22.92
CA GLU A 48 -7.40 30.57 -24.05
C GLU A 48 -6.19 29.73 -23.63
N SER A 49 -5.60 30.10 -22.48
CA SER A 49 -4.56 29.40 -21.76
C SER A 49 -5.24 28.42 -20.79
N GLY A 50 -4.61 27.33 -20.36
CA GLY A 50 -5.28 26.36 -19.48
C GLY A 50 -5.47 26.86 -18.05
N TYR A 51 -5.84 25.93 -17.15
CA TYR A 51 -5.88 26.18 -15.71
C TYR A 51 -4.86 25.33 -14.95
N LEU A 52 -4.39 25.87 -13.83
CA LEU A 52 -3.69 25.12 -12.80
C LEU A 52 -4.71 24.66 -11.75
N ALA A 53 -4.76 23.35 -11.51
CA ALA A 53 -5.65 22.74 -10.55
C ALA A 53 -4.91 21.83 -9.55
N PHE A 54 -5.54 21.60 -8.40
CA PHE A 54 -5.12 20.64 -7.38
C PHE A 54 -6.27 19.67 -7.10
N VAL A 55 -5.97 18.38 -7.16
CA VAL A 55 -6.95 17.31 -6.93
C VAL A 55 -6.75 16.75 -5.53
N PHE A 56 -7.85 16.57 -4.83
CA PHE A 56 -7.86 16.08 -3.45
C PHE A 56 -9.16 15.33 -3.17
N LEU A 57 -9.12 14.43 -2.18
CA LEU A 57 -10.31 13.74 -1.71
C LEU A 57 -10.87 14.40 -0.44
N ASP A 58 -12.13 14.80 -0.49
CA ASP A 58 -12.89 15.29 0.67
C ASP A 58 -14.33 14.81 0.56
N ASP A 59 -14.61 13.68 1.20
CA ASP A 59 -15.72 12.75 0.94
C ASP A 59 -15.73 12.26 -0.51
N THR A 60 -15.95 13.15 -1.48
CA THR A 60 -15.85 12.87 -2.92
C THR A 60 -14.59 13.47 -3.52
N MET A 61 -14.18 12.96 -4.68
CA MET A 61 -13.04 13.53 -5.41
C MET A 61 -13.37 14.96 -5.85
N LYS A 62 -12.53 15.93 -5.45
CA LYS A 62 -12.68 17.35 -5.78
C LYS A 62 -11.51 17.87 -6.59
N VAL A 63 -11.79 18.87 -7.41
CA VAL A 63 -10.81 19.59 -8.22
C VAL A 63 -10.88 21.07 -7.84
N ALA A 64 -9.80 21.58 -7.23
CA ALA A 64 -9.63 22.98 -6.91
C ALA A 64 -8.84 23.69 -8.01
N PHE A 65 -9.42 24.70 -8.63
CA PHE A 65 -8.75 25.58 -9.57
C PHE A 65 -8.12 26.74 -8.80
N ILE A 66 -6.81 26.91 -8.95
CA ILE A 66 -6.00 27.84 -8.15
C ILE A 66 -5.30 28.90 -9.00
N GLY A 67 -5.29 28.76 -10.32
CA GLY A 67 -4.68 29.74 -11.21
C GLY A 67 -4.85 29.45 -12.69
N GLU A 68 -4.33 30.35 -13.50
CA GLU A 68 -4.23 30.22 -14.95
C GLU A 68 -2.85 29.72 -15.35
N VAL A 69 -2.76 29.06 -16.50
CA VAL A 69 -1.49 28.56 -17.03
C VAL A 69 -1.40 28.71 -18.53
N ASP A 70 -0.30 29.28 -19.00
CA ASP A 70 0.09 29.23 -20.39
C ASP A 70 0.59 27.80 -20.72
N LEU A 71 -0.14 27.10 -21.58
CA LEU A 71 0.16 25.71 -21.95
C LEU A 71 1.40 25.58 -22.84
N GLU A 72 1.79 26.64 -23.55
CA GLU A 72 2.98 26.65 -24.43
C GLU A 72 4.25 26.87 -23.61
N THR A 73 4.24 27.89 -22.75
CA THR A 73 5.40 28.27 -21.95
C THR A 73 5.49 27.53 -20.61
N GLN A 74 4.37 26.89 -20.20
CA GLN A 74 4.19 26.26 -18.88
C GLN A 74 4.39 27.26 -17.74
N GLU A 75 4.03 28.52 -17.96
CA GLU A 75 4.05 29.55 -16.95
C GLU A 75 2.67 29.76 -16.36
N TYR A 76 2.58 29.93 -15.05
CA TYR A 76 1.32 30.06 -14.33
C TYR A 76 1.27 31.31 -13.47
N GLU A 77 0.05 31.74 -13.18
CA GLU A 77 -0.26 32.77 -12.19
C GLU A 77 -1.47 32.34 -11.36
N TYR A 78 -1.41 32.57 -10.05
CA TYR A 78 -2.55 32.30 -9.18
C TYR A 78 -3.68 33.30 -9.45
N PHE A 79 -4.92 32.88 -9.24
CA PHE A 79 -6.05 33.80 -9.28
C PHE A 79 -5.88 34.92 -8.24
N GLN A 80 -6.33 36.12 -8.59
CA GLN A 80 -6.33 37.25 -7.66
C GLN A 80 -7.33 36.96 -6.51
N GLU A 81 -7.03 37.44 -5.31
CA GLU A 81 -7.87 37.34 -4.10
C GLU A 81 -8.06 35.94 -3.45
N ASN A 82 -7.11 35.00 -3.60
CA ASN A 82 -7.20 33.64 -3.02
C ASN A 82 -8.51 32.90 -3.40
N LYS A 83 -9.19 33.32 -4.46
CA LYS A 83 -10.44 32.74 -4.91
C LYS A 83 -10.16 31.35 -5.46
N THR A 84 -10.30 30.34 -4.62
CA THR A 84 -10.16 28.93 -5.00
C THR A 84 -11.54 28.41 -5.35
N LEU A 85 -11.73 28.05 -6.61
CA LEU A 85 -12.99 27.50 -7.11
C LEU A 85 -12.88 25.98 -7.08
N VAL A 86 -13.88 25.33 -6.50
CA VAL A 86 -13.86 23.87 -6.27
C VAL A 86 -15.07 23.26 -6.94
N ALA A 87 -14.83 22.23 -7.75
CA ALA A 87 -15.88 21.39 -8.31
C ALA A 87 -15.71 19.93 -7.87
N GLU A 88 -16.83 19.22 -7.79
CA GLU A 88 -16.81 17.76 -7.70
C GLU A 88 -16.33 17.17 -9.04
N ALA A 89 -15.42 16.20 -8.97
CA ALA A 89 -14.95 15.48 -10.14
C ALA A 89 -16.09 14.76 -10.89
N SER A 90 -17.16 14.41 -10.18
CA SER A 90 -18.39 13.80 -10.72
C SER A 90 -19.07 14.68 -11.76
N SER A 91 -19.05 16.00 -11.56
CA SER A 91 -19.64 17.00 -12.45
C SER A 91 -18.80 17.24 -13.72
N LEU A 92 -17.52 16.86 -13.68
CA LEU A 92 -16.54 17.05 -14.75
C LEU A 92 -16.52 15.81 -15.65
N GLU A 93 -17.44 15.78 -16.62
CA GLU A 93 -17.68 14.59 -17.44
C GLU A 93 -16.44 14.07 -18.18
N THR A 94 -15.63 14.96 -18.72
CA THR A 94 -14.41 14.63 -19.44
C THR A 94 -13.49 15.83 -19.35
N MET A 95 -12.32 15.66 -18.74
CA MET A 95 -11.35 16.74 -18.59
C MET A 95 -9.98 16.23 -19.02
N LEU A 96 -9.40 16.92 -20.01
CA LEU A 96 -8.05 16.62 -20.48
C LEU A 96 -7.05 17.27 -19.53
N VAL A 97 -6.17 16.45 -18.95
CA VAL A 97 -5.24 16.87 -17.91
C VAL A 97 -3.81 16.42 -18.18
N MET A 98 -2.84 17.14 -17.63
CA MET A 98 -1.45 16.69 -17.47
C MET A 98 -1.04 16.77 -16.00
N LEU A 99 -0.30 15.76 -15.54
CA LEU A 99 0.24 15.75 -14.18
C LEU A 99 1.42 16.71 -14.05
N VAL A 100 1.35 17.56 -13.03
CA VAL A 100 2.40 18.51 -12.66
C VAL A 100 3.14 17.99 -11.46
N LYS A 101 4.47 18.06 -11.53
CA LYS A 101 5.31 17.73 -10.38
C LYS A 101 5.16 18.82 -9.31
N PRO A 102 4.89 18.45 -8.05
CA PRO A 102 4.79 19.43 -6.98
C PRO A 102 6.12 20.18 -6.83
N THR A 103 6.05 21.51 -6.78
CA THR A 103 7.19 22.36 -6.42
C THR A 103 6.97 22.91 -5.02
N ARG A 104 8.04 23.39 -4.38
CA ARG A 104 7.96 24.04 -3.05
C ARG A 104 6.86 25.12 -3.03
N GLU A 105 6.80 25.90 -4.09
CA GLU A 105 5.89 27.03 -4.17
C GLU A 105 4.43 26.61 -4.30
N LEU A 106 4.16 25.59 -5.12
CA LEU A 106 2.82 25.04 -5.30
C LEU A 106 2.28 24.45 -3.99
N VAL A 107 3.10 23.71 -3.26
CA VAL A 107 2.74 23.08 -1.98
C VAL A 107 2.50 24.13 -0.88
N GLN A 108 3.17 25.28 -0.96
CA GLN A 108 3.01 26.38 -0.02
C GLN A 108 1.78 27.26 -0.29
N HIS A 109 1.04 27.03 -1.37
CA HIS A 109 -0.21 27.74 -1.63
C HIS A 109 -1.18 27.57 -0.43
N PRO A 110 -1.78 28.64 0.12
CA PRO A 110 -2.55 28.56 1.37
C PRO A 110 -3.65 27.50 1.36
N PHE A 111 -4.43 27.42 0.27
CA PHE A 111 -5.47 26.39 0.13
C PHE A 111 -4.88 24.98 0.12
N VAL A 112 -3.81 24.76 -0.65
CA VAL A 112 -3.20 23.43 -0.79
C VAL A 112 -2.63 22.99 0.55
N LYS A 113 -1.91 23.88 1.23
CA LYS A 113 -1.36 23.60 2.56
C LYS A 113 -2.46 23.23 3.54
N SER A 114 -3.58 23.97 3.57
CA SER A 114 -4.72 23.63 4.43
C SER A 114 -5.32 22.27 4.12
N VAL A 115 -5.46 21.90 2.84
CA VAL A 115 -5.93 20.57 2.44
C VAL A 115 -4.94 19.49 2.88
N LEU A 116 -3.65 19.68 2.65
CA LEU A 116 -2.61 18.75 3.07
C LEU A 116 -2.56 18.58 4.60
N ASP A 117 -2.68 19.68 5.36
CA ASP A 117 -2.73 19.66 6.83
C ASP A 117 -4.02 18.94 7.31
N TYR A 118 -5.18 19.20 6.70
CA TYR A 118 -6.44 18.50 6.98
C TYR A 118 -6.33 17.00 6.69
N HIS A 119 -5.78 16.67 5.53
CA HIS A 119 -5.46 15.31 5.13
C HIS A 119 -4.53 14.61 6.11
N GLU A 120 -3.53 15.32 6.63
CA GLU A 120 -2.58 14.83 7.65
C GLU A 120 -3.24 14.61 9.03
N SER A 121 -4.34 15.30 9.32
CA SER A 121 -5.12 15.11 10.54
C SER A 121 -6.19 14.02 10.44
N ASN A 122 -6.59 13.63 9.22
CA ASN A 122 -7.59 12.58 8.96
C ASN A 122 -6.98 11.32 8.31
N VAL A 123 -5.72 11.02 8.65
CA VAL A 123 -4.95 10.02 7.92
C VAL A 123 -5.52 8.62 8.07
N LEU A 124 -6.10 8.24 9.22
CA LEU A 124 -6.75 6.93 9.37
C LEU A 124 -7.95 6.76 8.44
N TYR A 125 -8.85 7.74 8.39
CA TYR A 125 -9.98 7.77 7.46
C TYR A 125 -9.50 7.71 6.00
N ARG A 126 -8.37 8.39 5.73
CA ARG A 126 -7.68 8.38 4.44
C ARG A 126 -6.72 7.19 4.25
N SER A 127 -6.63 6.22 5.14
CA SER A 127 -5.82 5.00 4.95
C SER A 127 -6.61 3.90 4.21
N THR A 128 -7.93 4.00 4.23
CA THR A 128 -8.88 3.28 3.35
C THR A 128 -8.62 3.56 1.86
N LEU A 129 -8.02 4.71 1.59
CA LEU A 129 -7.57 5.16 0.28
C LEU A 129 -6.30 4.46 -0.19
N THR A 130 -5.82 3.48 0.55
CA THR A 130 -4.52 2.91 0.28
C THR A 130 -4.52 1.38 0.24
N VAL A 131 -5.67 0.79 0.58
CA VAL A 131 -6.18 -0.52 0.08
C VAL A 131 -6.65 -0.40 -1.40
N ARG A 132 -6.33 0.70 -2.09
CA ARG A 132 -6.89 1.14 -3.39
C ARG A 132 -6.52 0.30 -4.63
N ALA A 133 -5.72 -0.75 -4.50
CA ALA A 133 -5.39 -1.66 -5.61
C ALA A 133 -6.41 -2.79 -5.82
N ILE A 134 -7.46 -2.84 -5.00
CA ILE A 134 -8.10 -4.10 -4.64
C ILE A 134 -9.58 -4.20 -5.04
N ASP A 135 -10.32 -3.11 -5.24
CA ASP A 135 -11.74 -3.19 -5.65
C ASP A 135 -11.90 -2.74 -7.11
N PRO A 136 -12.00 -3.67 -8.07
CA PRO A 136 -12.23 -3.33 -9.48
C PRO A 136 -13.63 -2.77 -9.76
N LEU A 137 -14.59 -2.91 -8.82
CA LEU A 137 -16.00 -2.51 -8.96
C LEU A 137 -16.32 -1.18 -8.26
N ARG A 138 -15.30 -0.48 -7.77
CA ARG A 138 -15.44 0.78 -7.04
C ARG A 138 -15.92 1.91 -7.93
N ASP A 139 -16.72 2.80 -7.34
CA ASP A 139 -17.07 4.09 -7.95
C ASP A 139 -15.84 5.04 -7.91
N PRO A 140 -15.29 5.47 -9.07
CA PRO A 140 -14.16 6.40 -9.12
C PRO A 140 -14.44 7.76 -8.49
N LEU A 141 -15.71 8.11 -8.31
CA LEU A 141 -16.17 9.41 -7.81
C LEU A 141 -16.45 9.42 -6.30
N ARG A 142 -16.72 8.24 -5.73
CA ARG A 142 -16.99 8.02 -4.30
C ARG A 142 -16.04 7.00 -3.73
N PRO A 143 -14.75 7.35 -3.63
CA PRO A 143 -13.76 6.38 -3.26
C PRO A 143 -13.89 5.92 -1.80
N GLU A 144 -14.34 6.72 -0.87
CA GLU A 144 -14.63 6.33 0.51
C GLU A 144 -15.56 5.09 0.63
N ILE A 145 -16.36 4.81 -0.40
CA ILE A 145 -17.26 3.66 -0.48
C ILE A 145 -16.57 2.48 -1.20
N LEU A 146 -16.53 1.33 -0.55
CA LEU A 146 -16.00 0.09 -1.10
C LEU A 146 -17.12 -0.94 -1.30
N THR A 147 -16.92 -1.86 -2.23
CA THR A 147 -17.78 -3.02 -2.41
C THR A 147 -17.14 -4.22 -1.73
N ALA A 148 -17.87 -4.86 -0.82
CA ALA A 148 -17.46 -6.11 -0.19
C ALA A 148 -18.45 -7.22 -0.53
N CYS A 149 -17.94 -8.44 -0.61
CA CYS A 149 -18.73 -9.64 -0.86
C CYS A 149 -19.15 -10.26 0.47
N TYR A 150 -20.40 -10.69 0.56
CA TYR A 150 -20.89 -11.58 1.60
C TYR A 150 -21.32 -12.88 0.93
N VAL A 151 -20.81 -14.00 1.41
CA VAL A 151 -21.20 -15.34 0.96
C VAL A 151 -22.21 -15.87 1.96
N LYS A 152 -23.45 -16.07 1.53
CA LYS A 152 -24.47 -16.72 2.36
C LYS A 152 -24.05 -18.15 2.63
N ASP A 153 -24.28 -18.62 3.87
CA ASP A 153 -24.04 -20.00 4.27
C ASP A 153 -22.58 -20.47 3.99
N GLU A 154 -21.61 -19.53 4.03
CA GLU A 154 -20.18 -19.80 3.79
C GLU A 154 -19.65 -20.98 4.62
N ALA A 155 -20.04 -21.03 5.90
CA ALA A 155 -19.64 -22.10 6.82
C ALA A 155 -20.14 -23.48 6.39
N ASP A 156 -21.32 -23.56 5.75
CA ASP A 156 -21.86 -24.82 5.26
C ASP A 156 -21.04 -25.30 4.05
N TYR A 157 -20.70 -24.41 3.12
CA TYR A 157 -19.84 -24.74 1.97
C TYR A 157 -18.41 -25.11 2.39
N GLU A 158 -17.83 -24.43 3.38
CA GLU A 158 -16.53 -24.79 3.95
C GLU A 158 -16.55 -26.18 4.60
N GLN A 159 -17.63 -26.51 5.32
CA GLN A 159 -17.79 -27.82 5.94
C GLN A 159 -17.95 -28.92 4.89
N GLU A 160 -18.77 -28.71 3.87
CA GLU A 160 -18.94 -29.65 2.74
C GLU A 160 -17.61 -29.95 2.06
N TYR A 161 -16.79 -28.92 1.81
CA TYR A 161 -15.46 -29.10 1.23
C TYR A 161 -14.53 -29.88 2.17
N THR A 162 -14.52 -29.52 3.46
CA THR A 162 -13.69 -30.19 4.47
C THR A 162 -14.03 -31.67 4.59
N ASP A 163 -15.32 -32.01 4.57
CA ASP A 163 -15.81 -33.38 4.62
C ASP A 163 -15.40 -34.15 3.36
N ALA A 164 -15.52 -33.54 2.16
CA ALA A 164 -15.09 -34.14 0.90
C ALA A 164 -13.57 -34.42 0.87
N VAL A 165 -12.75 -33.50 1.40
CA VAL A 165 -11.30 -33.70 1.54
C VAL A 165 -10.99 -34.81 2.54
N ALA A 166 -11.69 -34.88 3.66
CA ALA A 166 -11.51 -35.95 4.64
C ALA A 166 -11.84 -37.33 4.07
N ASP A 167 -12.94 -37.44 3.33
CA ASP A 167 -13.33 -38.67 2.64
C ASP A 167 -12.31 -39.08 1.58
N TYR A 168 -11.76 -38.11 0.84
CA TYR A 168 -10.70 -38.35 -0.14
C TYR A 168 -9.42 -38.87 0.50
N VAL A 169 -8.93 -38.21 1.56
CA VAL A 169 -7.73 -38.66 2.29
C VAL A 169 -7.94 -40.07 2.86
N LYS A 170 -9.12 -40.37 3.40
CA LYS A 170 -9.45 -41.70 3.89
C LYS A 170 -9.46 -42.75 2.78
N ALA A 171 -9.99 -42.41 1.60
CA ALA A 171 -9.97 -43.31 0.45
C ALA A 171 -8.54 -43.60 -0.05
N LEU A 172 -7.65 -42.61 -0.01
CA LEU A 172 -6.23 -42.80 -0.32
C LEU A 172 -5.54 -43.71 0.69
N GLU A 173 -5.74 -43.49 1.99
CA GLU A 173 -5.18 -44.35 3.04
C GLU A 173 -5.67 -45.80 2.88
N GLU A 174 -6.97 -46.01 2.62
CA GLU A 174 -7.54 -47.34 2.39
C GLU A 174 -7.01 -48.00 1.09
N ALA A 175 -6.75 -47.21 0.05
CA ALA A 175 -6.19 -47.70 -1.21
C ALA A 175 -4.70 -48.09 -1.05
N GLU A 176 -3.90 -47.29 -0.35
CA GLU A 176 -2.51 -47.59 -0.02
C GLU A 176 -2.40 -48.86 0.83
N GLU A 177 -3.23 -48.99 1.88
CA GLU A 177 -3.28 -50.20 2.72
C GLU A 177 -3.65 -51.44 1.89
N ALA A 178 -4.65 -51.33 1.01
CA ALA A 178 -5.06 -52.43 0.14
C ALA A 178 -3.98 -52.80 -0.90
N GLU A 179 -3.19 -51.84 -1.39
CA GLU A 179 -2.08 -52.09 -2.29
C GLU A 179 -0.89 -52.74 -1.55
N GLU A 180 -0.57 -52.29 -0.34
CA GLU A 180 0.45 -52.91 0.50
C GLU A 180 0.07 -54.35 0.86
N GLU A 181 -1.19 -54.62 1.21
CA GLU A 181 -1.69 -55.97 1.43
C GLU A 181 -1.58 -56.87 0.18
N LYS A 182 -1.87 -56.33 -1.01
CA LYS A 182 -1.68 -57.05 -2.28
C LYS A 182 -0.20 -57.36 -2.53
N ARG A 183 0.70 -56.39 -2.33
CA ARG A 183 2.16 -56.59 -2.49
C ARG A 183 2.67 -57.68 -1.53
N VAL A 184 2.22 -57.67 -0.28
CA VAL A 184 2.57 -58.70 0.70
C VAL A 184 2.04 -60.09 0.28
N GLN A 185 0.81 -60.18 -0.24
CA GLN A 185 0.26 -61.45 -0.73
C GLN A 185 0.98 -61.98 -1.97
N GLU A 186 1.37 -61.10 -2.91
CA GLU A 186 2.15 -61.48 -4.09
C GLU A 186 3.55 -61.99 -3.73
N ASP A 187 4.21 -61.38 -2.75
CA ASP A 187 5.51 -61.83 -2.25
C ASP A 187 5.43 -63.20 -1.53
N VAL A 188 4.33 -63.46 -0.83
CA VAL A 188 4.07 -64.78 -0.22
C VAL A 188 3.82 -65.84 -1.30
N ASN A 189 3.11 -65.50 -2.38
CA ASN A 189 2.83 -66.41 -3.51
C ASN A 189 4.05 -66.66 -4.41
N LYS A 190 4.96 -65.69 -4.56
CA LYS A 190 6.27 -65.90 -5.23
C LYS A 190 7.20 -66.82 -4.42
N LYS A 191 7.17 -66.75 -3.09
CA LYS A 191 7.98 -67.64 -2.23
C LYS A 191 7.47 -69.08 -2.23
N SER A 192 6.16 -69.32 -2.34
CA SER A 192 5.58 -70.68 -2.38
C SER A 192 5.71 -71.39 -3.74
N SER A 193 5.96 -70.66 -4.83
CA SER A 193 6.13 -71.22 -6.19
C SER A 193 7.61 -71.48 -6.59
N SER A 194 8.58 -71.09 -5.76
CA SER A 194 10.02 -71.28 -6.04
C SER A 194 10.56 -72.67 -5.64
N SER A 195 10.09 -73.74 -6.29
CA SER A 195 10.83 -75.01 -6.37
C SER A 195 10.75 -75.66 -7.76
N LYS A 196 11.51 -75.13 -8.74
CA LYS A 196 12.27 -75.87 -9.78
C LYS A 196 12.79 -74.95 -10.91
N LYS A 197 14.09 -74.62 -10.79
CA LYS A 197 15.16 -74.45 -11.80
C LYS A 197 14.80 -74.47 -13.31
N SER A 198 15.17 -73.40 -14.06
CA SER A 198 16.13 -73.44 -15.19
C SER A 198 16.43 -72.03 -15.76
N VAL A 199 17.54 -71.95 -16.49
CA VAL A 199 18.32 -70.76 -16.94
C VAL A 199 18.00 -70.36 -18.39
N ASN A 200 18.28 -69.09 -18.75
CA ASN A 200 18.14 -68.35 -20.04
C ASN A 200 16.70 -67.88 -20.33
N ASP A 201 16.42 -66.62 -20.70
CA ASP A 201 16.98 -65.85 -21.82
C ASP A 201 16.78 -64.32 -21.64
N VAL A 202 17.52 -63.52 -22.41
CA VAL A 202 17.43 -62.04 -22.47
C VAL A 202 16.35 -61.63 -23.47
N SER A 203 15.40 -60.78 -23.09
CA SER A 203 14.72 -59.88 -24.04
C SER A 203 14.05 -58.70 -23.34
N ALA A 204 14.32 -57.51 -23.88
CA ALA A 204 13.66 -56.26 -23.58
C ALA A 204 12.23 -56.21 -24.17
N THR A 205 11.32 -55.60 -23.40
CA THR A 205 10.08 -54.88 -23.77
C THR A 205 9.73 -54.11 -22.49
N ASP A 206 9.99 -52.80 -22.37
CA ASP A 206 9.14 -51.70 -22.87
C ASP A 206 7.65 -52.04 -22.79
N ASP A 207 7.01 -51.56 -21.71
CA ASP A 207 5.68 -50.94 -21.65
C ASP A 207 5.11 -51.14 -20.24
N ASP A 208 5.43 -50.21 -19.33
CA ASP A 208 4.47 -49.79 -18.31
C ASP A 208 4.34 -48.27 -18.48
N GLN A 209 3.32 -47.89 -19.25
CA GLN A 209 2.76 -46.55 -19.21
C GLN A 209 2.23 -46.34 -17.79
N GLU A 210 3.05 -45.75 -16.92
CA GLU A 210 2.52 -45.02 -15.75
C GLU A 210 1.75 -43.83 -16.31
N ASN A 211 0.46 -44.07 -16.50
CA ASN A 211 -0.56 -43.06 -16.65
C ASN A 211 -0.57 -42.30 -15.32
N ASP A 212 0.30 -41.30 -15.19
CA ASP A 212 0.24 -40.27 -14.15
C ASP A 212 -1.07 -39.47 -14.37
N GLU A 213 -2.22 -40.11 -14.15
CA GLU A 213 -3.42 -39.37 -13.74
C GLU A 213 -3.11 -38.93 -12.32
N GLU A 214 -2.50 -37.74 -12.19
CA GLU A 214 -2.42 -37.01 -10.92
C GLU A 214 -3.81 -37.08 -10.30
N GLU A 215 -3.97 -37.80 -9.18
CA GLU A 215 -5.26 -37.90 -8.51
C GLU A 215 -5.65 -36.48 -8.08
N GLU A 216 -6.58 -35.90 -8.83
CA GLU A 216 -7.01 -34.52 -8.62
C GLU A 216 -7.67 -34.43 -7.25
N LEU A 217 -7.14 -33.53 -6.41
CA LEU A 217 -7.77 -33.15 -5.15
C LEU A 217 -9.26 -32.83 -5.37
N PRO A 218 -10.13 -33.12 -4.39
CA PRO A 218 -11.53 -32.74 -4.46
C PRO A 218 -11.67 -31.28 -4.87
N GLN A 219 -12.49 -31.03 -5.88
CA GLN A 219 -12.81 -29.67 -6.29
C GLN A 219 -13.66 -29.02 -5.20
N HIS A 220 -13.49 -27.70 -5.02
CA HIS A 220 -14.39 -26.95 -4.16
C HIS A 220 -15.84 -27.11 -4.64
N PRO A 221 -16.83 -27.20 -3.72
CA PRO A 221 -18.23 -27.28 -4.11
C PRO A 221 -18.63 -26.06 -4.95
N ASP A 222 -19.48 -26.29 -5.95
CA ASP A 222 -20.03 -25.22 -6.78
C ASP A 222 -20.91 -24.29 -5.92
N VAL A 223 -20.35 -23.16 -5.51
CA VAL A 223 -21.10 -22.14 -4.77
C VAL A 223 -22.03 -21.42 -5.75
N PRO A 224 -23.35 -21.43 -5.53
CA PRO A 224 -24.29 -20.86 -6.47
C PRO A 224 -24.18 -19.32 -6.50
N GLU A 225 -24.39 -18.72 -7.68
CA GLU A 225 -24.19 -17.28 -7.88
C GLU A 225 -25.04 -16.40 -6.94
N ASP A 226 -26.21 -16.88 -6.51
CA ASP A 226 -27.12 -16.17 -5.61
C ASP A 226 -26.72 -16.24 -4.12
N ALA A 227 -25.72 -17.06 -3.78
CA ALA A 227 -25.06 -17.04 -2.48
C ALA A 227 -24.23 -15.76 -2.30
N PHE A 228 -23.70 -15.19 -3.38
CA PHE A 228 -22.88 -13.98 -3.34
C PHE A 228 -23.76 -12.73 -3.27
N THR A 229 -23.55 -11.91 -2.25
CA THR A 229 -24.20 -10.62 -2.08
C THR A 229 -23.15 -9.52 -1.98
N PHE A 230 -23.21 -8.54 -2.86
CA PHE A 230 -22.30 -7.39 -2.83
C PHE A 230 -22.92 -6.25 -2.05
N VAL A 231 -22.19 -5.76 -1.05
CA VAL A 231 -22.65 -4.80 -0.04
C VAL A 231 -21.68 -3.63 0.00
N LYS A 232 -22.20 -2.42 0.07
CA LYS A 232 -21.42 -1.19 0.21
C LYS A 232 -20.99 -0.98 1.65
N ILE A 233 -19.72 -0.65 1.83
CA ILE A 233 -19.10 -0.36 3.13
C ILE A 233 -18.29 0.92 3.09
N ARG A 234 -18.08 1.52 4.26
CA ARG A 234 -17.21 2.70 4.47
C ARG A 234 -16.36 2.55 5.73
N ASP A 235 -15.48 3.52 5.98
CA ASP A 235 -14.67 3.64 7.20
C ASP A 235 -13.83 2.39 7.52
N LEU A 236 -13.23 1.78 6.49
CA LEU A 236 -12.37 0.62 6.64
C LEU A 236 -11.12 0.99 7.47
N SER A 237 -10.97 0.36 8.62
CA SER A 237 -9.90 0.63 9.57
C SER A 237 -9.25 -0.67 10.04
N PRO A 238 -7.94 -0.68 10.36
CA PRO A 238 -7.26 -1.86 10.86
C PRO A 238 -7.95 -2.47 12.08
N ALA A 239 -8.27 -3.76 12.05
CA ALA A 239 -8.66 -4.53 13.23
C ALA A 239 -7.62 -5.65 13.47
N ASN A 240 -7.78 -6.38 14.58
CA ASN A 240 -6.86 -7.48 14.92
C ASN A 240 -7.25 -8.79 14.22
N ASN A 241 -6.36 -9.79 14.32
CA ASN A 241 -6.60 -11.17 13.89
C ASN A 241 -6.93 -11.31 12.39
N GLY A 242 -6.19 -10.61 11.51
CA GLY A 242 -6.39 -10.78 10.06
C GLY A 242 -7.56 -9.99 9.48
N THR A 243 -8.28 -9.19 10.27
CA THR A 243 -9.51 -8.51 9.84
C THR A 243 -9.41 -6.98 9.92
N TRP A 244 -10.30 -6.32 9.19
CA TRP A 244 -10.55 -4.89 9.20
C TRP A 244 -11.92 -4.62 9.81
N ARG A 245 -12.10 -3.43 10.40
CA ARG A 245 -13.41 -2.92 10.82
C ARG A 245 -13.94 -1.99 9.75
N ALA A 246 -15.18 -2.20 9.30
CA ALA A 246 -15.90 -1.31 8.41
C ALA A 246 -17.29 -0.97 8.97
N VAL A 247 -17.95 0.03 8.39
CA VAL A 247 -19.35 0.38 8.66
C VAL A 247 -20.19 0.02 7.45
N LEU A 248 -21.30 -0.68 7.69
CA LEU A 248 -22.25 -1.05 6.64
C LEU A 248 -23.01 0.17 6.11
N MET A 249 -23.21 0.22 4.79
CA MET A 249 -24.06 1.23 4.14
C MET A 249 -25.41 0.66 3.69
N GLU A 250 -25.65 -0.63 3.90
CA GLU A 250 -26.91 -1.31 3.64
C GLU A 250 -27.05 -2.55 4.54
N ASP A 251 -28.27 -3.06 4.67
CA ASP A 251 -28.56 -4.27 5.45
C ASP A 251 -27.98 -5.52 4.75
N ILE A 252 -27.50 -6.50 5.52
CA ILE A 252 -27.05 -7.79 4.96
C ILE A 252 -28.20 -8.81 5.08
N PRO A 253 -28.79 -9.26 3.95
CA PRO A 253 -29.89 -10.21 3.97
C PRO A 253 -29.52 -11.51 4.69
N GLY A 254 -30.43 -12.00 5.54
CA GLY A 254 -30.24 -13.26 6.27
C GLY A 254 -29.41 -13.15 7.56
N THR A 255 -28.86 -11.97 7.87
CA THR A 255 -28.07 -11.75 9.09
C THR A 255 -28.76 -10.80 10.06
N LYS A 256 -28.18 -10.61 11.26
CA LYS A 256 -28.62 -9.58 12.23
C LYS A 256 -28.04 -8.18 11.95
N LYS A 257 -27.12 -8.05 10.99
CA LYS A 257 -26.38 -6.82 10.70
C LYS A 257 -27.20 -5.88 9.83
N LYS A 258 -27.25 -4.61 10.23
CA LYS A 258 -28.03 -3.55 9.58
C LYS A 258 -27.15 -2.41 9.07
N GLU A 259 -27.75 -1.53 8.29
CA GLU A 259 -27.14 -0.26 7.89
C GLU A 259 -26.58 0.49 9.12
N ASN A 260 -25.35 0.99 8.99
CA ASN A 260 -24.57 1.66 10.03
C ASN A 260 -24.03 0.77 11.17
N ASP A 261 -24.24 -0.55 11.12
CA ASP A 261 -23.55 -1.46 12.04
C ASP A 261 -22.06 -1.62 11.65
N ASP A 262 -21.24 -1.83 12.66
CA ASP A 262 -19.85 -2.23 12.49
C ASP A 262 -19.76 -3.70 12.04
N ILE A 263 -18.84 -3.99 11.11
CA ILE A 263 -18.60 -5.33 10.59
C ILE A 263 -17.11 -5.64 10.43
N ALA A 264 -16.75 -6.91 10.64
CA ALA A 264 -15.42 -7.43 10.37
C ALA A 264 -15.29 -7.75 8.87
N VAL A 265 -14.15 -7.40 8.29
CA VAL A 265 -13.88 -7.54 6.86
C VAL A 265 -12.53 -8.22 6.67
N SER A 266 -12.45 -9.29 5.89
CA SER A 266 -11.17 -9.84 5.46
C SER A 266 -10.79 -9.33 4.08
N LEU A 267 -9.50 -9.29 3.81
CA LEU A 267 -8.95 -8.92 2.51
C LEU A 267 -8.25 -10.14 1.92
N ILE A 268 -8.77 -10.67 0.83
CA ILE A 268 -8.21 -11.81 0.12
C ILE A 268 -7.59 -11.32 -1.19
N THR A 269 -6.45 -11.88 -1.56
CA THR A 269 -5.79 -11.57 -2.83
C THR A 269 -5.42 -12.85 -3.54
N VAL A 270 -5.91 -13.00 -4.77
CA VAL A 270 -5.67 -14.12 -5.67
C VAL A 270 -4.71 -13.65 -6.75
N GLU A 271 -3.63 -14.40 -6.93
CA GLU A 271 -2.68 -14.23 -8.02
C GLU A 271 -2.95 -15.31 -9.07
N GLU A 272 -3.42 -14.89 -10.23
CA GLU A 272 -3.52 -15.68 -11.46
C GLU A 272 -2.32 -15.34 -12.36
N GLU A 273 -2.01 -16.20 -13.35
CA GLU A 273 -0.80 -16.12 -14.19
C GLU A 273 -0.51 -14.72 -14.78
N CYS A 274 -1.53 -13.90 -15.02
CA CYS A 274 -1.40 -12.54 -15.57
C CYS A 274 -2.12 -11.44 -14.78
N SER A 275 -2.76 -11.78 -13.65
CA SER A 275 -3.62 -10.87 -12.89
C SER A 275 -3.45 -11.06 -11.39
N LYS A 276 -3.39 -9.95 -10.66
CA LYS A 276 -3.53 -9.96 -9.20
C LYS A 276 -4.85 -9.28 -8.88
N THR A 277 -5.81 -10.05 -8.40
CA THR A 277 -7.14 -9.58 -8.03
C THR A 277 -7.28 -9.69 -6.54
N SER A 278 -7.77 -8.64 -5.90
CA SER A 278 -8.07 -8.67 -4.48
C SER A 278 -9.56 -8.46 -4.28
N MET A 279 -10.11 -8.89 -3.15
CA MET A 279 -11.53 -8.70 -2.83
C MET A 279 -11.73 -8.64 -1.31
N LEU A 280 -12.73 -7.88 -0.89
CA LEU A 280 -13.12 -7.73 0.51
C LEU A 280 -14.27 -8.67 0.82
N PHE A 281 -14.19 -9.40 1.92
CA PHE A 281 -15.24 -10.32 2.37
C PHE A 281 -15.78 -9.91 3.74
N LEU A 282 -17.09 -9.92 3.89
CA LEU A 282 -17.79 -9.57 5.13
C LEU A 282 -17.96 -10.78 6.03
N HIS A 283 -17.66 -10.60 7.32
CA HIS A 283 -17.80 -11.63 8.36
C HIS A 283 -18.80 -11.16 9.42
N PRO A 284 -20.11 -11.40 9.23
CA PRO A 284 -21.17 -10.89 10.13
C PRO A 284 -21.06 -11.43 11.56
N ASP A 285 -20.58 -12.67 11.71
CA ASP A 285 -20.51 -13.39 12.98
C ASP A 285 -19.19 -13.20 13.73
N MET A 286 -18.16 -12.66 13.04
CA MET A 286 -16.91 -12.32 13.69
C MET A 286 -17.05 -11.07 14.57
N PRO A 287 -16.45 -11.07 15.78
CA PRO A 287 -16.44 -9.89 16.61
C PRO A 287 -15.61 -8.78 15.98
N VAL A 288 -16.14 -7.55 16.02
CA VAL A 288 -15.39 -6.36 15.65
C VAL A 288 -14.52 -5.98 16.84
N GLU A 289 -13.29 -6.49 16.87
CA GLU A 289 -12.31 -6.12 17.90
C GLU A 289 -11.63 -4.79 17.56
N GLY A 290 -11.35 -3.98 18.59
CA GLY A 290 -10.74 -2.66 18.40
C GLY A 290 -9.33 -2.69 17.77
N THR A 291 -8.92 -1.55 17.23
CA THR A 291 -7.67 -1.21 16.49
C THR A 291 -6.35 -1.40 17.27
N LYS A 292 -6.29 -2.32 18.23
CA LYS A 292 -5.09 -2.57 19.05
C LYS A 292 -4.10 -3.45 18.29
N ILE A 293 -3.53 -2.90 17.22
CA ILE A 293 -2.41 -3.50 16.47
C ILE A 293 -1.36 -4.03 17.47
N ARG A 294 -1.23 -5.36 17.54
CA ARG A 294 -0.27 -6.04 18.44
C ARG A 294 1.01 -6.29 17.69
N ILE A 295 1.93 -5.33 17.75
CA ILE A 295 3.26 -5.49 17.15
C ILE A 295 4.33 -5.34 18.22
N GLN A 296 5.37 -6.15 18.08
CA GLN A 296 6.55 -6.12 18.93
C GLN A 296 7.70 -5.43 18.19
N SER A 297 8.59 -4.79 18.97
CA SER A 297 9.83 -4.26 18.42
C SER A 297 10.76 -5.42 18.05
N TYR A 298 11.29 -5.42 16.84
CA TYR A 298 12.31 -6.36 16.40
C TYR A 298 13.55 -6.22 17.29
N LYS A 299 14.04 -7.33 17.84
CA LYS A 299 15.30 -7.32 18.61
C LYS A 299 16.48 -7.24 17.63
N PRO A 300 17.21 -6.11 17.56
CA PRO A 300 18.32 -6.00 16.62
C PRO A 300 19.38 -7.08 16.88
N ARG A 301 19.76 -7.81 15.83
CA ARG A 301 20.88 -8.77 15.87
C ARG A 301 22.26 -8.09 15.99
N ARG A 302 22.33 -6.76 15.85
CA ARG A 302 23.56 -5.97 15.99
C ARG A 302 23.39 -4.95 17.10
N LEU A 303 24.43 -4.74 17.92
CA LEU A 303 24.46 -3.71 18.96
C LEU A 303 24.03 -2.34 18.42
N PRO A 304 23.41 -1.48 19.26
CA PRO A 304 23.06 -0.12 18.87
C PRO A 304 24.32 0.58 18.35
N TRP A 305 24.21 1.12 17.13
CA TRP A 305 25.23 1.95 16.52
C TRP A 305 24.68 3.36 16.52
N ARG A 306 25.49 4.33 16.94
CA ARG A 306 25.11 5.75 17.00
C ARG A 306 26.27 6.55 16.45
N ILE A 307 26.14 7.04 15.22
CA ILE A 307 27.22 7.76 14.55
C ILE A 307 26.71 9.12 14.08
N ALA A 308 27.45 10.17 14.41
CA ALA A 308 27.25 11.52 13.92
C ALA A 308 28.21 11.77 12.75
N TYR A 309 27.67 12.24 11.62
CA TYR A 309 28.43 12.61 10.43
C TYR A 309 28.36 14.12 10.25
N GLU A 310 29.52 14.78 10.25
CA GLU A 310 29.66 16.22 10.03
C GLU A 310 30.08 16.46 8.57
N LEU A 311 29.20 17.04 7.76
CA LEU A 311 29.41 17.29 6.34
C LEU A 311 29.43 18.80 6.05
N LYS A 312 30.45 19.25 5.33
CA LYS A 312 30.63 20.67 4.98
C LYS A 312 30.86 20.86 3.49
N CYS A 313 30.21 21.86 2.90
CA CYS A 313 30.50 22.29 1.54
C CYS A 313 31.74 23.19 1.52
N PRO A 314 32.69 23.02 0.60
CA PRO A 314 33.83 23.92 0.48
C PRO A 314 33.47 25.28 -0.13
N ASN A 315 32.35 25.38 -0.85
CA ASN A 315 32.00 26.52 -1.70
C ASN A 315 30.75 27.29 -1.24
N GLU A 316 29.96 26.72 -0.33
CA GLU A 316 28.69 27.28 0.15
C GLU A 316 28.61 27.17 1.67
N ASP A 317 27.67 27.88 2.30
CA ASP A 317 27.46 27.89 3.75
C ASP A 317 26.79 26.61 4.31
N PHE A 318 26.80 25.52 3.54
CA PHE A 318 26.29 24.23 3.98
C PHE A 318 27.24 23.59 4.99
N ASP A 319 26.79 23.48 6.24
CA ASP A 319 27.51 22.87 7.36
C ASP A 319 26.50 22.14 8.26
N GLU A 320 26.38 20.83 8.09
CA GLU A 320 25.31 20.02 8.70
C GLU A 320 25.87 18.81 9.45
N THR A 321 25.25 18.49 10.59
CA THR A 321 25.57 17.30 11.38
C THR A 321 24.40 16.33 11.40
N PHE A 322 24.61 15.13 10.89
CA PHE A 322 23.60 14.08 10.80
C PHE A 322 23.79 13.02 11.91
N PHE A 323 22.86 12.97 12.86
CA PHE A 323 22.84 11.99 13.96
C PHE A 323 22.07 10.73 13.55
N LEU A 324 22.80 9.67 13.19
CA LEU A 324 22.24 8.42 12.68
C LEU A 324 22.39 7.30 13.72
N GLY A 325 21.49 6.32 13.70
CA GLY A 325 21.63 5.17 14.58
C GLY A 325 20.39 4.66 15.29
N ARG A 326 20.63 3.69 16.19
CA ARG A 326 19.66 3.17 17.17
C ARG A 326 20.03 3.57 18.57
N SER A 327 19.02 3.84 19.38
CA SER A 327 19.20 4.13 20.78
C SER A 327 19.08 2.84 21.61
N GLY A 328 19.75 2.73 22.76
CA GLY A 328 19.48 1.62 23.69
C GLY A 328 18.11 1.73 24.39
N GLU A 329 17.50 2.92 24.38
CA GLU A 329 16.19 3.23 24.97
C GLU A 329 15.17 3.58 23.88
N ASP A 330 14.97 2.64 22.97
CA ASP A 330 14.15 2.78 21.76
C ASP A 330 12.62 2.75 22.03
N SER A 331 12.20 2.78 23.31
CA SER A 331 10.79 2.71 23.71
C SER A 331 9.97 3.94 23.32
N LEU A 332 10.56 5.13 23.35
CA LEU A 332 9.92 6.37 22.90
C LEU A 332 9.72 6.36 21.38
N MET A 333 10.76 5.98 20.63
CA MET A 333 10.68 5.90 19.17
C MET A 333 9.68 4.84 18.72
N PHE A 334 9.67 3.69 19.40
CA PHE A 334 8.68 2.65 19.17
C PHE A 334 7.25 3.14 19.46
N ARG A 335 7.04 3.87 20.57
CA ARG A 335 5.74 4.48 20.88
C ARG A 335 5.29 5.46 19.79
N ASN A 336 6.18 6.35 19.35
CA ASN A 336 5.87 7.29 18.28
C ASN A 336 5.52 6.56 16.97
N ILE A 337 6.21 5.45 16.65
CA ILE A 337 5.86 4.64 15.48
C ILE A 337 4.48 4.00 15.64
N LEU A 338 4.14 3.48 16.83
CA LEU A 338 2.80 2.96 17.10
C LEU A 338 1.72 4.05 17.00
N ASP A 339 2.03 5.27 17.44
CA ASP A 339 1.12 6.40 17.32
C ASP A 339 0.98 6.85 15.85
N ASP A 340 2.06 6.84 15.06
CA ASP A 340 2.03 7.08 13.61
C ASP A 340 1.19 6.02 12.88
N ILE A 341 1.35 4.74 13.25
CA ILE A 341 0.51 3.63 12.75
C ILE A 341 -0.97 3.89 13.06
N ARG A 342 -1.29 4.20 14.33
CA ARG A 342 -2.66 4.45 14.79
C ARG A 342 -3.25 5.72 14.17
N ALA A 343 -2.42 6.69 13.87
CA ALA A 343 -2.81 7.87 13.13
C ALA A 343 -2.95 7.57 11.62
N GLY A 344 -2.46 6.44 11.13
CA GLY A 344 -2.48 6.04 9.72
C GLY A 344 -1.31 6.59 8.88
N LYS A 345 -0.31 7.23 9.49
CA LYS A 345 0.83 7.91 8.82
C LYS A 345 1.87 6.96 8.24
N MET A 346 1.56 5.67 8.18
CA MET A 346 2.44 4.62 7.67
C MET A 346 2.20 4.33 6.20
N ASP A 347 3.17 3.65 5.58
CA ASP A 347 3.00 3.21 4.21
C ASP A 347 1.80 2.26 4.11
N PRO A 348 0.90 2.46 3.15
CA PRO A 348 -0.27 1.62 2.85
C PRO A 348 -0.02 0.12 2.89
N SER A 349 1.04 -0.29 2.20
CA SER A 349 1.39 -1.70 2.05
C SER A 349 1.79 -2.31 3.39
N MET A 350 2.40 -1.49 4.25
CA MET A 350 2.79 -1.86 5.60
C MET A 350 1.57 -1.98 6.51
N VAL A 351 0.61 -1.05 6.44
CA VAL A 351 -0.63 -1.16 7.23
C VAL A 351 -1.41 -2.42 6.86
N ILE A 352 -1.54 -2.70 5.55
CA ILE A 352 -2.24 -3.91 5.08
C ILE A 352 -1.57 -5.18 5.59
N ALA A 353 -0.25 -5.28 5.44
CA ALA A 353 0.48 -6.45 5.88
C ALA A 353 0.42 -6.61 7.42
N MET A 354 0.37 -5.52 8.20
CA MET A 354 0.20 -5.59 9.65
C MET A 354 -1.17 -6.09 10.09
N VAL A 355 -2.21 -5.87 9.29
CA VAL A 355 -3.55 -6.39 9.56
C VAL A 355 -3.62 -7.87 9.21
N GLN A 356 -3.12 -8.24 8.03
CA GLN A 356 -3.21 -9.60 7.51
C GLN A 356 -2.25 -10.59 8.18
N ARG A 357 -1.21 -10.09 8.86
CA ARG A 357 -0.15 -10.90 9.45
C ARG A 357 0.14 -10.51 10.89
N ASP A 358 0.08 -11.47 11.78
CA ASP A 358 0.37 -11.33 13.20
C ASP A 358 1.83 -11.67 13.58
N ASP A 359 2.61 -12.20 12.63
CA ASP A 359 4.01 -12.62 12.79
C ASP A 359 5.03 -11.50 12.51
N GLY A 360 4.57 -10.28 12.29
CA GLY A 360 5.41 -9.13 11.94
C GLY A 360 6.12 -8.48 13.14
N GLU A 361 7.40 -8.18 12.97
CA GLU A 361 8.19 -7.38 13.93
C GLU A 361 8.59 -6.03 13.32
N ILE A 362 8.52 -4.94 14.11
CA ILE A 362 8.92 -3.59 13.65
C ILE A 362 10.38 -3.31 13.98
N ASP A 363 11.15 -3.03 12.93
CA ASP A 363 12.56 -2.72 12.98
C ASP A 363 12.82 -1.28 12.53
N PHE A 364 13.46 -0.45 13.36
CA PHE A 364 13.55 0.98 13.10
C PHE A 364 14.91 1.61 13.45
N SER A 365 15.36 2.60 12.69
CA SER A 365 16.59 3.36 12.98
C SER A 365 16.54 4.78 12.41
N ARG A 366 17.35 5.69 12.94
CA ARG A 366 17.58 7.00 12.32
C ARG A 366 18.55 6.84 11.16
N GLU A 367 18.12 7.20 9.96
CA GLU A 367 18.89 7.02 8.73
C GLU A 367 18.83 8.29 7.87
N LEU A 368 19.86 8.49 7.06
CA LEU A 368 19.91 9.63 6.16
C LEU A 368 19.20 9.30 4.85
N TYR A 369 18.34 10.20 4.39
CA TYR A 369 17.67 10.14 3.11
C TYR A 369 18.06 11.33 2.25
N ARG A 370 18.16 11.10 0.94
CA ARG A 370 18.48 12.13 -0.05
C ARG A 370 17.42 12.18 -1.14
N CYS A 371 16.98 13.37 -1.48
CA CYS A 371 16.14 13.60 -2.64
C CYS A 371 16.96 13.56 -3.93
N ASN A 372 16.63 12.66 -4.86
CA ASN A 372 17.32 12.56 -6.15
C ASN A 372 17.08 13.76 -7.08
N SER A 373 16.00 14.52 -6.86
CA SER A 373 15.64 15.69 -7.67
C SER A 373 16.35 16.97 -7.23
N CYS A 374 16.14 17.40 -5.97
CA CYS A 374 16.68 18.66 -5.46
C CYS A 374 17.91 18.50 -4.54
N GLY A 375 18.39 17.28 -4.30
CA GLY A 375 19.59 17.04 -3.47
C GLY A 375 19.38 17.18 -1.97
N THR A 376 18.24 17.68 -1.50
CA THR A 376 17.92 17.82 -0.06
C THR A 376 18.20 16.54 0.69
N MET A 377 18.88 16.66 1.83
CA MET A 377 19.22 15.57 2.73
C MET A 377 18.50 15.76 4.05
N GLU A 378 18.00 14.67 4.61
CA GLU A 378 17.20 14.72 5.83
C GLU A 378 17.32 13.41 6.61
N VAL A 379 17.38 13.51 7.93
CA VAL A 379 17.37 12.35 8.81
C VAL A 379 15.93 11.92 9.01
N MET A 380 15.61 10.70 8.62
CA MET A 380 14.27 10.13 8.77
C MET A 380 14.36 8.82 9.56
N ARG A 381 13.26 8.46 10.23
CA ARG A 381 13.15 7.18 10.93
C ARG A 381 12.91 6.10 9.89
N ARG A 382 13.92 5.34 9.49
CA ARG A 382 13.69 4.17 8.64
C ARG A 382 12.90 3.14 9.44
N VAL A 383 11.63 2.93 9.11
CA VAL A 383 10.81 1.86 9.68
C VAL A 383 10.70 0.70 8.68
N ARG A 384 10.86 -0.51 9.20
CA ARG A 384 10.76 -1.76 8.45
C ARG A 384 9.86 -2.72 9.19
N MET A 385 9.06 -3.45 8.44
CA MET A 385 8.37 -4.63 8.93
C MET A 385 9.13 -5.85 8.47
N ILE A 386 9.51 -6.67 9.44
CA ILE A 386 10.23 -7.91 9.22
C ILE A 386 9.25 -9.05 9.47
N TYR A 387 9.11 -9.86 8.44
CA TYR A 387 8.39 -11.12 8.45
C TYR A 387 9.39 -12.27 8.25
N PRO A 388 9.02 -13.53 8.52
CA PRO A 388 9.88 -14.69 8.28
C PRO A 388 10.35 -14.82 6.82
N ASP A 389 9.49 -14.46 5.88
CA ASP A 389 9.63 -14.63 4.42
C ASP A 389 9.87 -13.30 3.68
N ALA A 390 9.55 -12.16 4.30
CA ALA A 390 9.55 -10.86 3.62
C ALA A 390 10.07 -9.70 4.49
N THR A 391 10.46 -8.60 3.86
CA THR A 391 10.74 -7.34 4.56
C THR A 391 10.17 -6.17 3.77
N GLN A 392 9.37 -5.35 4.43
CA GLN A 392 8.82 -4.12 3.88
C GLN A 392 9.44 -2.90 4.56
N SER A 393 9.53 -1.76 3.86
CA SER A 393 10.15 -0.54 4.39
C SER A 393 9.34 0.68 4.01
N THR A 394 9.19 1.62 4.94
CA THR A 394 8.47 2.87 4.69
C THR A 394 9.16 3.69 3.60
N THR A 395 8.36 4.35 2.78
CA THR A 395 8.83 5.25 1.74
C THR A 395 8.60 6.70 2.14
N TYR A 396 9.58 7.57 1.87
CA TYR A 396 9.51 8.99 2.24
C TYR A 396 9.53 9.90 1.01
N ARG A 397 8.94 11.07 1.16
CA ARG A 397 8.94 12.15 0.16
C ARG A 397 9.76 13.33 0.68
N CYS A 398 10.38 14.05 -0.24
CA CYS A 398 11.19 15.21 0.09
C CYS A 398 10.29 16.37 0.52
N PRO A 399 10.51 17.00 1.68
CA PRO A 399 9.68 18.11 2.13
C PRO A 399 9.83 19.35 1.24
N LYS A 400 10.96 19.49 0.53
CA LYS A 400 11.18 20.63 -0.38
C LYS A 400 10.48 20.47 -1.74
N CYS A 401 10.36 19.26 -2.28
CA CYS A 401 9.87 19.08 -3.66
C CYS A 401 8.93 17.88 -3.88
N GLY A 402 8.50 17.17 -2.84
CA GLY A 402 7.53 16.07 -2.91
C GLY A 402 7.99 14.78 -3.62
N GLU A 403 9.22 14.77 -4.16
CA GLU A 403 9.82 13.61 -4.82
C GLU A 403 10.24 12.54 -3.83
N ARG A 404 10.22 11.27 -4.27
CA ARG A 404 10.64 10.16 -3.42
C ARG A 404 12.12 10.32 -3.03
N THR A 405 12.40 10.21 -1.74
CA THR A 405 13.78 10.20 -1.24
C THR A 405 14.35 8.78 -1.29
N SER A 406 15.67 8.70 -1.38
CA SER A 406 16.41 7.45 -1.37
C SER A 406 17.22 7.35 -0.08
N PHE A 407 17.16 6.19 0.57
CA PHE A 407 18.01 5.87 1.71
C PHE A 407 19.49 5.92 1.29
N VAL A 408 20.29 6.67 2.04
CA VAL A 408 21.73 6.76 1.85
C VAL A 408 22.40 5.71 2.71
N ARG A 409 23.04 4.72 2.07
CA ARG A 409 23.88 3.75 2.77
C ARG A 409 25.05 4.47 3.44
N ARG A 410 25.45 4.02 4.63
CA ARG A 410 26.55 4.64 5.39
C ARG A 410 27.83 4.82 4.60
N THR A 411 28.18 3.81 3.79
CA THR A 411 29.35 3.83 2.91
C THR A 411 29.31 4.93 1.85
N HIS A 412 28.15 5.54 1.59
CA HIS A 412 27.97 6.59 0.60
C HIS A 412 27.78 7.99 1.22
N ILE A 413 27.78 8.11 2.55
CA ILE A 413 27.59 9.42 3.22
C ILE A 413 28.76 10.36 2.90
N ALA A 414 29.98 9.84 2.88
CA ALA A 414 31.18 10.61 2.53
C ALA A 414 31.23 11.06 1.06
N SER A 415 30.37 10.52 0.19
CA SER A 415 30.31 10.83 -1.25
C SER A 415 29.06 11.61 -1.64
N LEU A 416 28.43 12.30 -0.66
CA LEU A 416 27.26 13.12 -0.93
C LEU A 416 27.66 14.45 -1.54
N ASN A 417 26.77 15.00 -2.37
CA ASN A 417 26.96 16.30 -2.97
C ASN A 417 26.11 17.35 -2.25
N CYS A 418 26.61 18.58 -2.22
CA CYS A 418 25.91 19.72 -1.68
C CYS A 418 24.57 19.90 -2.40
N PRO A 419 23.45 20.12 -1.67
CA PRO A 419 22.15 20.34 -2.29
C PRO A 419 22.09 21.65 -3.10
N GLU A 420 22.96 22.61 -2.81
CA GLU A 420 22.96 23.95 -3.40
C GLU A 420 23.81 23.99 -4.68
N CYS A 421 25.11 23.74 -4.56
CA CYS A 421 26.05 23.83 -5.69
C CYS A 421 26.31 22.50 -6.42
N ARG A 422 25.80 21.37 -5.90
CA ARG A 422 25.98 20.00 -6.44
C ARG A 422 27.42 19.47 -6.48
N GLU A 423 28.38 20.21 -5.92
CA GLU A 423 29.75 19.76 -5.71
C GLU A 423 29.85 18.76 -4.53
N PRO A 424 30.89 17.91 -4.47
CA PRO A 424 31.09 16.97 -3.37
C PRO A 424 31.23 17.67 -2.00
N LEU A 425 30.63 17.09 -0.97
CA LEU A 425 30.78 17.52 0.42
C LEU A 425 32.05 16.92 1.03
N ASN A 426 32.66 17.66 1.96
CA ASN A 426 33.75 17.17 2.78
C ASN A 426 33.19 16.52 4.05
N LEU A 427 33.59 15.26 4.31
CA LEU A 427 33.39 14.62 5.60
C LEU A 427 34.41 15.18 6.59
N MET A 428 33.95 16.01 7.51
CA MET A 428 34.78 16.64 8.53
C MET A 428 35.02 15.70 9.71
N ALA A 429 34.00 14.96 10.13
CA ALA A 429 34.10 14.01 11.22
C ALA A 429 33.08 12.88 11.16
N GLU A 430 33.49 11.72 11.67
CA GLU A 430 32.63 10.57 11.97
C GLU A 430 32.87 10.18 13.44
N ARG A 431 31.85 10.32 14.29
CA ARG A 431 32.00 10.15 15.75
C ARG A 431 30.85 9.35 16.34
N ASN A 432 31.13 8.52 17.34
CA ASN A 432 30.05 7.92 18.13
C ASN A 432 29.32 9.01 18.92
N TRP A 433 27.99 8.98 18.96
CA TRP A 433 27.21 9.92 19.78
C TRP A 433 26.40 9.19 20.86
N SER A 434 26.36 9.77 22.06
CA SER A 434 25.69 9.20 23.23
C SER A 434 24.42 9.95 23.64
N GLY A 435 24.12 11.08 23.00
CA GLY A 435 22.99 11.94 23.37
C GLY A 435 21.63 11.25 23.28
N VAL A 436 20.73 11.61 24.17
CA VAL A 436 19.30 11.66 23.87
C VAL A 436 19.13 13.04 23.22
N LEU A 437 18.77 13.11 21.93
CA LEU A 437 18.45 14.42 21.35
C LEU A 437 17.25 14.97 22.12
N ASP A 438 17.32 16.22 22.53
CA ASP A 438 16.23 16.89 23.23
C ASP A 438 15.00 16.88 22.31
N PRO A 439 13.85 16.32 22.72
CA PRO A 439 12.64 16.25 21.89
C PRO A 439 12.16 17.62 21.37
N GLN A 440 12.62 18.71 21.98
CA GLN A 440 12.31 20.09 21.56
C GLN A 440 13.39 20.73 20.67
N SER A 441 14.59 20.15 20.59
CA SER A 441 15.64 20.56 19.64
C SER A 441 15.47 19.92 18.25
N GLU A 442 14.56 18.96 18.19
CA GLU A 442 14.11 18.27 17.00
C GLU A 442 13.19 19.24 16.24
N PRO A 443 13.59 19.78 15.07
CA PRO A 443 12.75 20.74 14.34
C PRO A 443 11.39 20.09 14.08
N ASP A 444 10.29 20.84 14.20
CA ASP A 444 8.89 20.42 13.91
C ASP A 444 8.67 19.79 12.50
N ASN A 445 9.74 19.59 11.74
CA ASN A 445 9.84 18.94 10.45
C ASN A 445 9.84 17.40 10.52
N TRP A 446 9.55 16.76 11.66
CA TRP A 446 9.41 15.29 11.76
C TRP A 446 8.11 14.73 11.17
N ARG A 447 7.51 15.43 10.20
CA ARG A 447 6.24 15.10 9.53
C ARG A 447 6.47 14.41 8.19
#